data_AF-A0A6B3CY18-F1
#
_entry.id   AF-A0A6B3CY18-F1
#
_cell.length_a   1.000
_cell.length_b   1.000
_cell.length_c   1.000
_cell.angle_alpha   90.00
_cell.angle_beta   90.00
_cell.angle_gamma   90.00
#
_symmetry.space_group_name_H-M   'P 1'
#
loop_
_entity.id
_entity.type
_entity.pdbx_description
1 polymer ?
#
loop_
_entity_poly.entity_id
_entity_poly.type
_entity_poly.pdbx_seq_one_letter_code
_entity_poly.pdbx_strand_id
1 'polypeptide(L)' 'FAMPCRTRRGGLDVEGLGIVYLEASATGLPVVAGDSGGAPDAVLDGETGWVVRGNAPEETADRVVTLLGDPELRRRMGE' A
#
# COMPACT_ATOMS: atom_id res chain seq x y z
N PHE A 1 -6.26 -3.43 2.09
CA PHE A 1 -6.57 -2.30 1.19
C PHE A 1 -5.44 -2.15 0.17
N ALA A 2 -5.74 -1.80 -1.08
CA ALA A 2 -4.71 -1.62 -2.11
C ALA A 2 -4.96 -0.35 -2.91
N MET A 3 -3.99 0.55 -2.91
CA MET A 3 -3.95 1.74 -3.76
C MET A 3 -2.50 1.91 -4.26
N PRO A 4 -2.11 1.25 -5.35
CA PRO A 4 -0.77 1.38 -5.95
C PRO A 4 -0.66 2.72 -6.71
N CYS A 5 -0.68 3.83 -5.98
CA CYS A 5 -0.56 5.17 -6.56
C CYS A 5 0.80 5.36 -7.24
N ARG A 6 0.87 6.24 -8.24
CA ARG A 6 2.12 6.52 -8.97
C ARG A 6 2.23 8.00 -9.25
N THR A 7 3.45 8.51 -9.19
CA THR A 7 3.75 9.89 -9.61
C THR A 7 3.60 10.00 -11.12
N ARG A 8 2.89 11.03 -11.60
CA ARG A 8 2.66 11.29 -13.03
C ARG A 8 3.05 12.72 -13.40
N ARG A 9 2.97 13.02 -14.70
CA ARG A 9 3.17 14.37 -15.27
C ARG A 9 4.47 15.04 -14.82
N GLY A 10 5.56 14.28 -14.80
CA GLY A 10 6.89 14.79 -14.42
C GLY A 10 7.00 15.23 -12.96
N GLY A 11 6.16 14.72 -12.05
CA GLY A 11 6.19 15.07 -10.62
C GLY A 11 5.10 16.03 -10.17
N LEU A 12 4.21 16.47 -11.06
CA LEU A 12 3.12 17.41 -10.73
C LEU A 12 1.86 16.73 -10.19
N ASP A 13 1.75 15.41 -10.35
CA ASP A 13 0.62 14.60 -9.90
C ASP A 13 1.18 13.52 -8.99
N VAL A 14 1.06 13.73 -7.67
CA VAL A 14 1.64 12.92 -6.60
C VAL A 14 0.59 12.68 -5.51
N GLU A 15 0.71 11.55 -4.81
CA GLU A 15 -0.05 11.35 -3.57
C GLU A 15 0.53 12.23 -2.45
N GLY A 16 -0.36 12.93 -1.75
CA GLY A 16 0.03 13.95 -0.76
C GLY A 16 -0.03 13.42 0.66
N LEU A 17 -1.25 13.23 1.16
CA LEU A 17 -1.50 12.86 2.56
C LEU A 17 -1.78 11.37 2.73
N GLY A 18 -2.33 10.69 1.73
CA GLY A 18 -2.62 9.26 1.83
C GLY A 18 -3.58 8.87 2.96
N ILE A 19 -4.57 9.72 3.30
CA ILE A 19 -5.51 9.49 4.43
C ILE A 19 -6.18 8.11 4.36
N VAL A 20 -6.48 7.63 3.15
CA VAL A 20 -7.08 6.32 2.91
C VAL A 20 -6.23 5.15 3.43
N TYR A 21 -4.90 5.31 3.52
CA TYR A 21 -4.03 4.31 4.12
C TYR A 21 -4.21 4.24 5.63
N LEU A 22 -4.33 5.40 6.29
CA LEU A 22 -4.57 5.48 7.73
C LEU A 22 -5.96 4.95 8.10
N GLU A 23 -6.98 5.21 7.27
CA GLU A 23 -8.32 4.63 7.45
C GLU A 23 -8.30 3.11 7.32
N ALA A 24 -7.54 2.57 6.36
CA ALA A 24 -7.35 1.14 6.21
C ALA A 24 -6.63 0.53 7.43
N SER A 25 -5.55 1.14 7.90
CA SER A 25 -4.85 0.69 9.11
C SER A 25 -5.75 0.76 10.35
N ALA A 26 -6.53 1.84 10.51
CA ALA A 26 -7.46 2.01 11.63
C ALA A 26 -8.61 0.99 11.63
N THR A 27 -8.91 0.37 10.48
CA THR A 27 -9.93 -0.67 10.33
C THR A 27 -9.35 -2.09 10.32
N GLY A 28 -8.06 -2.22 10.64
CA GLY A 28 -7.36 -3.49 10.76
C GLY A 28 -7.08 -4.18 9.43
N LEU A 29 -6.88 -3.39 8.37
CA LEU A 29 -6.58 -3.89 7.04
C LEU A 29 -5.11 -3.63 6.68
N PRO A 30 -4.36 -4.64 6.19
CA PRO A 30 -3.03 -4.41 5.65
C PRO A 30 -3.10 -3.54 4.40
N VAL A 31 -2.09 -2.73 4.17
CA VAL A 31 -2.05 -1.75 3.07
C VAL A 31 -1.05 -2.17 1.99
N VAL A 32 -1.46 -2.11 0.72
CA VAL A 32 -0.53 -2.14 -0.43
C VAL A 32 -0.56 -0.74 -1.06
N ALA A 33 0.46 0.05 -0.76
CA ALA A 33 0.59 1.44 -1.21
C ALA A 33 1.59 1.56 -2.35
N GLY A 34 1.41 2.55 -3.22
CA GLY A 34 2.39 2.85 -4.26
C GLY A 34 3.51 3.77 -3.75
N ASP A 35 4.59 3.87 -4.51
CA ASP A 35 5.78 4.68 -4.22
C ASP A 35 5.66 6.18 -4.58
N SER A 36 4.43 6.70 -4.67
CA SER A 36 4.20 8.11 -5.04
C SER A 36 4.18 9.04 -3.84
N GLY A 37 4.96 10.13 -3.90
CA GLY A 37 4.86 11.24 -2.96
C GLY A 37 4.96 10.80 -1.50
N GLY A 38 3.99 11.19 -0.68
CA GLY A 38 3.93 10.85 0.75
C GLY A 38 3.26 9.50 1.06
N ALA A 39 2.84 8.73 0.06
CA ALA A 39 2.19 7.44 0.29
C ALA A 39 3.04 6.43 1.09
N PRO A 40 4.36 6.30 0.84
CA PRO A 40 5.19 5.37 1.60
C PRO A 40 5.25 5.67 3.10
N ASP A 41 5.11 6.94 3.50
CA ASP A 41 5.20 7.37 4.90
C ASP A 41 4.01 6.87 5.74
N ALA A 42 2.91 6.49 5.09
CA ALA A 42 1.72 5.95 5.75
C ALA A 42 1.78 4.42 5.97
N VAL A 43 2.85 3.74 5.51
CA VAL A 43 2.98 2.28 5.58
C VAL A 43 4.31 1.90 6.21
N LEU A 44 4.26 1.02 7.22
CA LEU A 44 5.46 0.36 7.74
C LEU A 44 5.71 -0.87 6.88
N ASP A 45 6.66 -0.77 5.94
CA ASP A 45 6.92 -1.81 4.95
C ASP A 45 7.30 -3.14 5.62
N GLY A 46 6.56 -4.20 5.27
CA GLY A 46 6.68 -5.53 5.87
C GLY A 46 5.95 -5.72 7.20
N GLU A 47 5.48 -4.64 7.83
CA GLU A 47 4.81 -4.68 9.13
C GLU A 47 3.30 -4.41 9.01
N THR A 48 2.89 -3.25 8.50
CA THR A 48 1.47 -2.89 8.32
C THR A 48 1.00 -3.02 6.87
N GLY A 49 1.92 -3.40 5.99
CA GLY A 49 1.67 -3.44 4.56
C GLY A 49 2.93 -3.54 3.72
N TRP A 50 2.82 -3.17 2.46
CA TRP A 50 3.96 -3.04 1.55
C TRP A 50 3.85 -1.80 0.68
N VAL A 51 5.02 -1.25 0.35
CA VAL A 51 5.17 -0.25 -0.70
C VAL A 51 5.59 -0.95 -1.99
N VAL A 52 4.86 -0.71 -3.07
CA VAL A 52 5.13 -1.28 -4.40
C VAL A 52 5.42 -0.17 -5.41
N ARG A 53 6.15 -0.50 -6.47
CA ARG A 53 6.36 0.46 -7.56
C ARG A 53 5.05 0.73 -8.29
N GLY A 54 4.66 1.99 -8.39
CA GLY A 54 3.38 2.38 -9.01
C GLY A 54 3.28 2.08 -10.51
N ASN A 55 4.38 1.69 -11.17
CA ASN A 55 4.42 1.25 -12.57
C ASN A 55 4.65 -0.26 -12.74
N ALA A 56 4.66 -1.04 -11.65
CA ALA A 56 4.84 -2.50 -11.67
C ALA A 56 3.53 -3.20 -11.21
N PRO A 57 2.56 -3.41 -12.11
CA PRO A 57 1.30 -4.07 -11.75
C PRO A 57 1.50 -5.50 -11.26
N GLU A 58 2.55 -6.19 -11.73
CA GLU A 58 2.91 -7.54 -11.27
C GLU A 58 3.28 -7.54 -9.79
N GLU A 59 4.06 -6.56 -9.35
CA GLU A 59 4.45 -6.41 -7.95
C GLU A 59 3.23 -6.18 -7.05
N THR A 60 2.27 -5.36 -7.50
CA THR A 60 1.00 -5.17 -6.80
C THR A 60 0.21 -6.48 -6.72
N ALA A 61 0.10 -7.20 -7.84
CA ALA A 61 -0.66 -8.44 -7.92
C ALA A 61 -0.07 -9.50 -6.97
N ASP A 62 1.26 -9.66 -6.94
CA ASP A 62 1.93 -10.61 -6.08
C ASP A 62 1.66 -10.33 -4.59
N ARG A 63 1.70 -9.06 -4.17
CA ARG A 63 1.37 -8.66 -2.79
C ARG A 63 -0.08 -8.93 -2.44
N VAL A 64 -1.01 -8.58 -3.33
CA VAL A 64 -2.43 -8.82 -3.12
C VAL A 64 -2.73 -10.32 -3.04
N VAL A 65 -2.19 -11.13 -3.96
CA VAL A 65 -2.35 -12.59 -3.97
C VAL A 65 -1.79 -13.20 -2.68
N THR A 66 -0.62 -12.74 -2.21
CA THR A 66 -0.03 -13.18 -0.94
C THR A 66 -0.98 -12.92 0.24
N LEU A 67 -1.55 -11.72 0.37
CA LEU A 67 -2.50 -11.38 1.44
C LEU A 67 -3.84 -12.10 1.33
N LEU A 68 -4.26 -12.47 0.12
CA LEU A 68 -5.46 -13.28 -0.10
C LEU A 68 -5.23 -14.73 0.29
N GLY A 69 -4.03 -15.26 0.03
CA GLY A 69 -3.63 -16.63 0.32
C GLY A 69 -3.21 -16.89 1.77
N ASP A 70 -2.85 -15.85 2.53
CA ASP A 70 -2.39 -15.96 3.92
C ASP A 70 -3.24 -15.10 4.89
N PRO A 71 -4.31 -15.69 5.48
CA PRO A 71 -5.15 -14.99 6.45
C PRO A 71 -4.42 -14.57 7.73
N GLU A 72 -3.39 -15.30 8.15
CA GLU A 72 -2.66 -15.06 9.40
C GLU A 72 -1.74 -13.85 9.24
N LEU A 73 -1.02 -13.79 8.11
CA LEU A 73 -0.27 -12.61 7.69
C LEU A 73 -1.17 -11.39 7.57
N ARG A 74 -2.32 -11.53 6.89
CA ARG A 74 -3.29 -10.42 6.72
C ARG A 74 -3.77 -9.89 8.06
N ARG A 75 -4.03 -10.77 9.04
CA ARG A 75 -4.43 -10.38 10.39
C ARG A 75 -3.28 -9.66 11.10
N ARG A 76 -2.08 -10.22 11.08
CA ARG A 76 -0.89 -9.63 11.73
C ARG A 76 -0.57 -8.25 11.19
N MET A 77 -0.66 -8.05 9.88
CA MET A 77 -0.38 -6.76 9.24
C MET A 77 -1.51 -5.73 9.41
N GLY A 78 -2.68 -6.17 9.89
CA GLY A 78 -3.77 -5.28 10.26
C GLY A 78 -3.81 -4.95 11.76
N GLU A 79 -2.89 -5.45 12.57
CA GLU A 79 -2.78 -5.09 14.00
C GLU A 79 -1.95 -3.81 14.17
#